data_AF-A0ABD2IXX9-F1
#
_entry.id   AF-A0ABD2IXX9-F1
#
_cell.length_a   1.000
_cell.length_b   1.000
_cell.length_c   1.000
_cell.angle_alpha   90.00
_cell.angle_beta   90.00
_cell.angle_gamma   90.00
#
_symmetry.space_group_name_H-M   'P 1'
#
loop_
_entity.id
_entity.type
_entity.pdbx_description
1 polymer ?
#
loop_
_entity_poly.entity_id
_entity_poly.type
_entity_poly.pdbx_seq_one_letter_code
_entity_poly.pdbx_strand_id
1 'polypeptide(L)'
;MFPDLAKPNFRDRIGPRCDLRFLAGLLRRYQCSVSGEDRLLFSILELLEKHMSLDFRIISPLVFGPSSKTYYEELIQYGRALHKYLTPEQVLAYFDSKRMWESLLKLAHFDRHFSAALSKGSNANAAMEIATGEIDPNCYDPRFVLRLLVQLIAPGTKLSCRPIVQSNALSFALASTSFQSADLRALAYAFLERFRGRLVELSDEHFPQRILFRHMLNVFKNSLLECNERTTHVVSQFLARIAKIILLPHEPIYAPLMSYLTQKPWLQLNSVPEFFKLFFSSSTENCLKERQWILRLLTNGIVDPQDYGAICKVFAVEYCMAIFCTPLADYWTKLLLLKVFAICVGLRSAARDLFIRLDFVTWLTNAISHPRTTTMEMFELIALFRRLVENERANLCNETNCESEPKAKKRKKLANDSNLEMRRTLQNAKLRINANKIVAHLRSDQRIAVDSDLQKRDEHINWLKGEFCFSLETF
;
A
#
# COMPACT_ATOMS: atom_id res chain seq x y z
N MET A 1 -2.74 0.75 28.97
CA MET A 1 -3.77 0.17 29.85
C MET A 1 -4.05 1.22 30.90
N PHE A 2 -5.23 1.85 30.89
CA PHE A 2 -5.61 2.81 31.95
C PHE A 2 -6.17 1.98 33.11
N PRO A 3 -5.46 1.84 34.24
CA PRO A 3 -6.05 1.24 35.42
C PRO A 3 -7.08 2.25 35.97
N ASP A 4 -8.24 1.78 36.43
CA ASP A 4 -9.33 2.52 37.11
C ASP A 4 -10.55 3.04 36.32
N LEU A 5 -10.81 2.63 35.08
CA LEU A 5 -12.07 3.00 34.37
C LEU A 5 -13.35 2.32 34.91
N ALA A 6 -13.23 1.31 35.78
CA ALA A 6 -14.36 0.58 36.36
C ALA A 6 -14.82 1.10 37.73
N LYS A 7 -14.22 2.19 38.25
CA LYS A 7 -14.69 2.81 39.50
C LYS A 7 -16.02 3.53 39.25
N PRO A 8 -17.08 3.28 40.05
CA PRO A 8 -18.41 3.86 39.85
C PRO A 8 -18.39 5.40 39.78
N ASN A 9 -17.44 6.05 40.48
CA ASN A 9 -17.32 7.50 40.49
C ASN A 9 -16.64 8.14 39.26
N PHE A 10 -16.03 7.36 38.35
CA PHE A 10 -15.31 7.94 37.20
C PHE A 10 -16.28 8.42 36.12
N ARG A 11 -17.28 7.60 35.77
CA ARG A 11 -18.34 7.95 34.81
C ARG A 11 -19.14 9.16 35.27
N ASP A 12 -19.53 9.19 36.54
CA ASP A 12 -20.35 10.27 37.11
C ASP A 12 -19.60 11.61 37.21
N ARG A 13 -18.26 11.58 37.31
CA ARG A 13 -17.42 12.80 37.38
C ARG A 13 -17.08 13.38 36.02
N ILE A 14 -16.85 12.54 35.01
CA ILE A 14 -16.38 12.98 33.68
C ILE A 14 -17.52 13.09 32.68
N GLY A 15 -18.53 12.22 32.75
CA GLY A 15 -19.69 12.23 31.86
C GLY A 15 -20.35 13.61 31.69
N PRO A 16 -20.64 14.35 32.79
CA PRO A 16 -21.22 15.70 32.70
C PRO A 16 -20.30 16.74 32.05
N ARG A 17 -18.99 16.51 32.02
CA ARG A 17 -17.99 17.41 31.42
C ARG A 17 -17.73 17.10 29.94
N CYS A 18 -18.16 15.93 29.45
CA CYS A 18 -18.10 15.56 28.04
C CYS A 18 -19.32 16.12 27.29
N ASP A 19 -19.41 17.45 27.24
CA ASP A 19 -20.46 18.16 26.53
C ASP A 19 -20.20 18.24 25.01
N LEU A 20 -21.17 18.82 24.28
CA LEU A 20 -21.06 19.06 22.84
C LEU A 20 -19.79 19.84 22.47
N ARG A 21 -19.39 20.81 23.31
CA ARG A 21 -18.22 21.66 23.08
C ARG A 21 -16.92 20.86 23.20
N PHE A 22 -16.83 19.96 24.17
CA PHE A 22 -15.69 19.08 24.35
C PHE A 22 -15.50 18.17 23.13
N LEU A 23 -16.56 17.49 22.68
CA LEU A 23 -16.49 16.61 21.50
C LEU A 23 -16.15 17.36 20.22
N ALA A 24 -16.77 18.53 19.99
CA ALA A 24 -16.44 19.41 18.88
C ALA A 24 -14.97 19.88 18.93
N GLY A 25 -14.46 20.18 20.13
CA GLY A 25 -13.07 20.55 20.35
C GLY A 25 -12.09 19.44 19.97
N LEU A 26 -12.41 18.18 20.27
CA LEU A 26 -11.61 17.02 19.85
C LEU A 26 -11.59 16.86 18.33
N LEU A 27 -12.76 16.86 17.69
CA LEU A 27 -12.88 16.65 16.23
C LEU A 27 -12.27 17.79 15.41
N ARG A 28 -12.33 19.03 15.92
CA ARG A 28 -11.67 20.19 15.30
C ARG A 28 -10.14 20.04 15.25
N ARG A 29 -9.55 19.39 16.26
CA ARG A 29 -8.10 19.15 16.32
C ARG A 29 -7.69 17.91 15.55
N TYR A 30 -8.58 16.93 15.45
CA TYR A 30 -8.33 15.66 14.80
C TYR A 30 -8.17 15.81 13.28
N GLN A 31 -7.00 15.50 12.72
CA GLN A 31 -6.73 15.59 11.26
C GLN A 31 -7.02 14.28 10.52
N CYS A 32 -7.66 13.31 11.19
CA CYS A 32 -7.91 11.97 10.66
C CYS A 32 -6.62 11.24 10.27
N SER A 33 -5.47 11.60 10.85
CA SER A 33 -4.15 11.06 10.52
C SER A 33 -3.69 9.95 11.46
N VAL A 34 -2.62 9.26 11.10
CA VAL A 34 -1.89 8.32 11.98
C VAL A 34 -0.80 8.99 12.83
N SER A 35 -0.74 10.33 12.85
CA SER A 35 0.20 11.09 13.67
C SER A 35 0.06 10.78 15.17
N GLY A 36 1.11 11.03 15.96
CA GLY A 36 1.08 10.80 17.41
C GLY A 36 -0.08 11.48 18.12
N GLU A 37 -0.40 12.72 17.75
CA GLU A 37 -1.50 13.49 18.32
C GLU A 37 -2.86 12.88 17.96
N ASP A 38 -3.09 12.60 16.67
CA ASP A 38 -4.37 12.05 16.22
C ASP A 38 -4.62 10.65 16.75
N ARG A 39 -3.59 9.85 16.97
CA ARG A 39 -3.73 8.54 17.62
C ARG A 39 -4.27 8.67 19.04
N LEU A 40 -3.77 9.64 19.81
CA LEU A 40 -4.27 9.91 21.15
C LEU A 40 -5.70 10.44 21.11
N LEU A 41 -6.00 11.37 20.19
CA LEU A 41 -7.35 11.89 19.99
C LEU A 41 -8.33 10.78 19.62
N PHE A 42 -7.99 9.91 18.67
CA PHE A 42 -8.81 8.76 18.30
C PHE A 42 -9.03 7.82 19.48
N SER A 43 -7.99 7.55 20.28
CA SER A 43 -8.10 6.69 21.48
C SER A 43 -9.03 7.31 22.53
N ILE A 44 -9.02 8.64 22.68
CA ILE A 44 -9.97 9.36 23.53
C ILE A 44 -11.40 9.21 22.96
N LEU A 45 -11.61 9.44 21.67
CA LEU A 45 -12.92 9.29 21.03
C LEU A 45 -13.47 7.87 21.21
N GLU A 46 -12.64 6.85 21.01
CA GLU A 46 -13.00 5.45 21.21
C GLU A 46 -13.34 5.15 22.67
N LEU A 47 -12.59 5.71 23.62
CA LEU A 47 -12.88 5.57 25.05
C LEU A 47 -14.22 6.20 25.40
N LEU A 48 -14.50 7.40 24.88
CA LEU A 48 -15.77 8.09 25.10
C LEU A 48 -16.96 7.30 24.52
N GLU A 49 -16.83 6.77 23.31
CA GLU A 49 -17.88 5.98 22.67
C GLU A 49 -18.10 4.64 23.40
N LYS A 50 -17.05 3.85 23.61
CA LYS A 50 -17.16 2.49 24.18
C LYS A 50 -17.32 2.47 25.69
N HIS A 51 -16.49 3.22 26.41
CA HIS A 51 -16.41 3.14 27.87
C HIS A 51 -17.30 4.17 28.58
N MET A 52 -17.69 5.27 27.92
CA MET A 52 -18.65 6.23 28.50
C MET A 52 -20.04 6.12 27.88
N SER A 53 -20.22 5.29 26.85
CA SER A 53 -21.49 5.10 26.13
C SER A 53 -22.09 6.40 25.61
N LEU A 54 -21.22 7.35 25.22
CA LEU A 54 -21.63 8.63 24.65
C LEU A 54 -22.15 8.41 23.23
N ASP A 55 -23.31 9.03 22.94
CA ASP A 55 -23.94 8.93 21.63
C ASP A 55 -23.39 9.99 20.67
N PHE A 56 -22.50 9.58 19.76
CA PHE A 56 -21.92 10.47 18.74
C PHE A 56 -22.94 10.91 17.68
N ARG A 57 -24.16 10.36 17.65
CA ARG A 57 -25.22 10.83 16.74
C ARG A 57 -25.65 12.28 17.04
N ILE A 58 -25.37 12.80 18.24
CA ILE A 58 -25.68 14.18 18.59
C ILE A 58 -24.86 15.20 17.80
N ILE A 59 -23.69 14.80 17.29
CA ILE A 59 -22.77 15.62 16.48
C ILE A 59 -22.63 15.12 15.04
N SER A 60 -23.50 14.20 14.62
CA SER A 60 -23.49 13.67 13.26
C SER A 60 -24.02 14.70 12.25
N PRO A 61 -23.48 14.77 11.04
CA PRO A 61 -22.33 14.01 10.53
C PRO A 61 -20.99 14.41 11.15
N LEU A 62 -20.14 13.41 11.39
CA LEU A 62 -18.79 13.63 11.92
C LEU A 62 -17.90 14.27 10.84
N VAL A 63 -17.52 15.51 11.06
CA VAL A 63 -16.47 16.22 10.32
C VAL A 63 -15.26 16.46 11.19
N PHE A 64 -14.09 16.62 10.59
CA PHE A 64 -12.82 16.67 11.31
C PHE A 64 -11.91 17.77 10.79
N GLY A 65 -10.84 18.06 11.52
CA GLY A 65 -9.84 19.04 11.17
C GLY A 65 -10.30 20.49 11.40
N PRO A 66 -9.45 21.48 11.08
CA PRO A 66 -9.68 22.87 11.47
C PRO A 66 -10.86 23.48 10.69
N SER A 67 -11.09 22.99 9.47
CA SER A 67 -12.22 23.37 8.61
C SER A 67 -13.58 23.02 9.22
N SER A 68 -13.65 22.07 10.16
CA SER A 68 -14.89 21.72 10.85
C SER A 68 -15.33 22.73 11.92
N LYS A 69 -14.49 23.73 12.22
CA LYS A 69 -14.72 24.71 13.29
C LYS A 69 -16.07 25.42 13.12
N THR A 70 -16.33 26.00 11.95
CA THR A 70 -17.54 26.78 11.68
C THR A 70 -18.79 25.91 11.81
N TYR A 71 -18.74 24.69 11.25
CA TYR A 71 -19.82 23.71 11.36
C TYR A 71 -20.22 23.43 12.81
N TYR A 72 -19.25 23.14 13.68
CA TYR A 72 -19.54 22.84 15.09
C TYR A 72 -19.92 24.07 15.90
N GLU A 73 -19.36 25.24 15.61
CA GLU A 73 -19.75 26.51 16.27
C GLU A 73 -21.21 26.84 15.97
N GLU A 74 -21.64 26.71 14.71
CA GLU A 74 -23.04 26.86 14.32
C GLU A 74 -23.93 25.81 15.00
N LEU A 75 -23.49 24.55 15.10
CA LEU A 75 -24.26 23.50 15.77
C LEU A 75 -24.45 23.79 17.25
N ILE A 76 -23.43 24.32 17.92
CA ILE A 76 -23.49 24.74 19.32
C ILE A 76 -24.40 25.96 19.50
N GLN A 77 -24.32 26.92 18.58
CA GLN A 77 -25.07 28.18 18.66
C GLN A 77 -26.56 27.99 18.39
N TYR A 78 -26.91 27.27 17.32
CA TYR A 78 -28.29 27.14 16.84
C TYR A 78 -28.99 25.88 17.37
N GLY A 79 -28.22 24.93 17.92
CA GLY A 79 -28.73 23.64 18.36
C GLY A 79 -29.23 22.77 17.20
N ARG A 80 -29.67 21.55 17.52
CA ARG A 80 -30.00 20.52 16.51
C ARG A 80 -31.19 20.85 15.61
N ALA A 81 -32.11 21.70 16.08
CA ALA A 81 -33.35 21.99 15.35
C ALA A 81 -33.16 23.02 14.23
N LEU A 82 -32.28 24.00 14.44
CA LEU A 82 -32.05 25.12 13.51
C LEU A 82 -30.76 24.98 12.72
N HIS A 83 -29.87 24.06 13.12
CA HIS A 83 -28.60 23.84 12.45
C HIS A 83 -28.76 23.25 11.03
N LYS A 84 -27.99 23.78 10.08
CA LYS A 84 -27.93 23.26 8.72
C LYS A 84 -26.91 22.14 8.62
N TYR A 85 -27.41 20.90 8.65
CA TYR A 85 -26.57 19.71 8.50
C TYR A 85 -25.92 19.62 7.12
N LEU A 86 -24.65 19.18 7.10
CA LEU A 86 -23.90 18.94 5.87
C LEU A 86 -24.46 17.72 5.12
N THR A 87 -24.46 17.79 3.79
CA THR A 87 -24.79 16.63 2.95
C THR A 87 -23.65 15.61 2.99
N PRO A 88 -23.91 14.31 2.70
CA PRO A 88 -22.84 13.31 2.66
C PRO A 88 -21.72 13.66 1.67
N GLU A 89 -22.04 14.35 0.56
CA GLU A 89 -21.07 14.84 -0.41
C GLU A 89 -20.15 15.92 0.19
N GLN A 90 -20.72 16.84 0.98
CA GLN A 90 -19.94 17.87 1.67
C GLN A 90 -19.03 17.27 2.76
N VAL A 91 -19.48 16.22 3.45
CA VAL A 91 -18.64 15.51 4.43
C VAL A 91 -17.52 14.75 3.72
N LEU A 92 -17.81 14.11 2.58
CA LEU A 92 -16.80 13.42 1.78
C LEU A 92 -15.71 14.37 1.28
N ALA A 93 -16.05 15.64 1.01
CA ALA A 93 -15.11 16.67 0.59
C ALA A 93 -14.07 17.07 1.66
N TYR A 94 -14.22 16.64 2.93
CA TYR A 94 -13.17 16.77 3.95
C TYR A 94 -11.98 15.84 3.70
N PHE A 95 -12.15 14.79 2.89
CA PHE A 95 -11.05 13.92 2.49
C PHE A 95 -10.33 14.48 1.27
N ASP A 96 -9.02 14.65 1.40
CA ASP A 96 -8.17 14.93 0.27
C ASP A 96 -7.94 13.65 -0.55
N SER A 97 -8.30 13.70 -1.83
CA SER A 97 -8.26 12.55 -2.72
C SER A 97 -6.83 12.00 -2.90
N LYS A 98 -5.83 12.88 -2.92
CA LYS A 98 -4.42 12.51 -3.12
C LYS A 98 -3.87 11.80 -1.89
N ARG A 99 -4.10 12.39 -0.72
CA ARG A 99 -3.75 11.83 0.59
C ARG A 99 -4.47 10.50 0.85
N MET A 100 -5.73 10.34 0.43
CA MET A 100 -6.45 9.06 0.46
C MET A 100 -5.72 7.97 -0.34
N TRP A 101 -5.21 8.31 -1.52
CA TRP A 101 -4.46 7.39 -2.36
C TRP A 101 -3.09 7.03 -1.78
N GLU A 102 -2.35 8.03 -1.27
CA GLU A 102 -1.06 7.81 -0.61
C GLU A 102 -1.19 6.94 0.63
N SER A 103 -2.22 7.21 1.45
CA SER A 103 -2.57 6.40 2.60
C SER A 103 -2.81 4.94 2.16
N LEU A 104 -3.66 4.73 1.15
CA LEU A 104 -3.94 3.42 0.58
C LEU A 104 -2.68 2.61 0.21
N LEU A 105 -1.66 3.26 -0.34
CA LEU A 105 -0.42 2.60 -0.75
C LEU A 105 0.45 2.17 0.45
N LYS A 106 0.34 2.87 1.59
CA LYS A 106 1.15 2.61 2.79
C LYS A 106 0.41 1.82 3.88
N LEU A 107 -0.92 1.78 3.83
CA LEU A 107 -1.79 1.13 4.83
C LEU A 107 -1.55 -0.37 5.01
N ALA A 108 -1.09 -1.05 3.97
CA ALA A 108 -0.77 -2.47 4.07
C ALA A 108 0.40 -2.71 5.04
N HIS A 109 1.39 -1.81 5.04
CA HIS A 109 2.46 -1.83 6.04
C HIS A 109 1.90 -1.51 7.43
N PHE A 110 1.04 -0.50 7.56
CA PHE A 110 0.41 -0.13 8.84
C PHE A 110 -0.22 -1.35 9.52
N ASP A 111 -1.15 -2.00 8.83
CA ASP A 111 -1.92 -3.09 9.40
C ASP A 111 -1.04 -4.32 9.69
N ARG A 112 -0.05 -4.61 8.85
CA ARG A 112 0.92 -5.69 9.09
C ARG A 112 1.73 -5.45 10.36
N HIS A 113 2.33 -4.27 10.52
CA HIS A 113 3.16 -3.96 11.68
C HIS A 113 2.32 -3.86 12.96
N PHE A 114 1.11 -3.30 12.86
CA PHE A 114 0.17 -3.21 13.97
C PHE A 114 -0.24 -4.59 14.46
N SER A 115 -0.70 -5.45 13.55
CA SER A 115 -1.15 -6.81 13.86
C SER A 115 0.01 -7.70 14.35
N ALA A 116 1.20 -7.56 13.77
CA ALA A 116 2.39 -8.29 14.21
C ALA A 116 2.90 -7.86 15.60
N ALA A 117 2.70 -6.60 15.99
CA ALA A 117 3.05 -6.16 17.33
C ALA A 117 2.02 -6.65 18.36
N LEU A 118 0.74 -6.63 18.04
CA LEU A 118 -0.30 -7.20 18.89
C LEU A 118 -0.09 -8.71 19.11
N SER A 119 0.27 -9.47 18.07
CA SER A 119 0.52 -10.91 18.20
C SER A 119 1.74 -11.25 19.05
N LYS A 120 2.70 -10.32 19.21
CA LYS A 120 3.85 -10.44 20.10
C LYS A 120 3.56 -10.03 21.56
N GLY A 121 2.29 -9.78 21.90
CA GLY A 121 1.88 -9.38 23.24
C GLY A 121 2.12 -7.90 23.55
N SER A 122 2.49 -7.08 22.57
CA SER A 122 2.54 -5.63 22.76
C SER A 122 1.13 -5.10 23.03
N ASN A 123 1.02 -4.17 23.98
CA ASN A 123 -0.23 -3.45 24.16
C ASN A 123 -0.57 -2.60 22.92
N ALA A 124 -1.84 -2.22 22.75
CA ALA A 124 -2.31 -1.51 21.56
C ALA A 124 -1.56 -0.20 21.27
N ASN A 125 -1.10 0.52 22.29
CA ASN A 125 -0.37 1.77 22.12
C ASN A 125 1.05 1.52 21.59
N ALA A 126 1.77 0.58 22.17
CA ALA A 126 3.10 0.19 21.71
C ALA A 126 3.05 -0.44 20.31
N ALA A 127 2.04 -1.26 20.03
CA ALA A 127 1.81 -1.81 18.69
C ALA A 127 1.56 -0.73 17.65
N MET A 128 0.80 0.30 18.03
CA MET A 128 0.54 1.45 17.18
C MET A 128 1.79 2.29 16.95
N GLU A 129 2.66 2.48 17.94
CA GLU A 129 3.95 3.18 17.76
C GLU A 129 4.87 2.46 16.78
N ILE A 130 4.97 1.13 16.88
CA ILE A 130 5.73 0.30 15.94
C ILE A 130 5.13 0.43 14.53
N ALA A 131 3.80 0.37 14.41
CA ALA A 131 3.12 0.43 13.13
C ALA A 131 3.28 1.76 12.40
N THR A 132 3.31 2.87 13.15
CA THR A 132 3.42 4.21 12.57
C THR A 132 4.86 4.69 12.39
N GLY A 133 5.86 4.05 13.01
CA GLY A 133 7.25 4.48 12.92
C GLY A 133 7.83 4.46 11.49
N GLU A 134 7.28 3.62 10.61
CA GLU A 134 7.69 3.50 9.21
C GLU A 134 6.74 4.21 8.24
N ILE A 135 5.71 4.89 8.74
CA ILE A 135 4.62 5.44 7.93
C ILE A 135 4.60 6.94 8.08
N ASP A 136 4.33 7.62 6.97
CA ASP A 136 4.17 9.06 7.01
C ASP A 136 3.04 9.43 7.98
N PRO A 137 3.32 10.25 9.00
CA PRO A 137 2.33 10.66 9.99
C PRO A 137 1.10 11.33 9.37
N ASN A 138 1.21 11.85 8.13
CA ASN A 138 0.09 12.42 7.42
C ASN A 138 -0.87 11.38 6.83
N CYS A 139 -0.56 10.08 6.77
CA CYS A 139 -1.51 9.10 6.24
C CYS A 139 -2.83 9.08 7.04
N TYR A 140 -3.95 8.87 6.35
CA TYR A 140 -5.26 8.77 7.00
C TYR A 140 -5.38 7.52 7.86
N ASP A 141 -6.02 7.64 9.02
CA ASP A 141 -6.29 6.52 9.94
C ASP A 141 -7.45 5.65 9.40
N PRO A 142 -7.19 4.38 9.01
CA PRO A 142 -8.22 3.53 8.41
C PRO A 142 -9.37 3.23 9.38
N ARG A 143 -9.13 3.29 10.70
CA ARG A 143 -10.14 3.01 11.72
C ARG A 143 -11.25 4.06 11.71
N PHE A 144 -10.88 5.32 11.53
CA PHE A 144 -11.84 6.42 11.43
C PHE A 144 -12.45 6.50 10.02
N VAL A 145 -11.61 6.45 8.98
CA VAL A 145 -12.05 6.55 7.58
C VAL A 145 -13.12 5.52 7.27
N LEU A 146 -12.88 4.23 7.53
CA LEU A 146 -13.83 3.18 7.17
C LEU A 146 -15.16 3.31 7.91
N ARG A 147 -15.13 3.70 9.20
CA ARG A 147 -16.35 3.96 9.98
C ARG A 147 -17.16 5.10 9.39
N LEU A 148 -16.50 6.22 9.06
CA LEU A 148 -17.16 7.37 8.46
C LEU A 148 -17.74 7.02 7.08
N LEU A 149 -16.98 6.32 6.23
CA LEU A 149 -17.44 5.89 4.91
C LEU A 149 -18.69 5.00 5.00
N VAL A 150 -18.72 4.04 5.94
CA VAL A 150 -19.90 3.19 6.18
C VAL A 150 -21.11 4.04 6.57
N GLN A 151 -20.93 5.05 7.42
CA GLN A 151 -22.00 5.97 7.84
C GLN A 151 -22.51 6.84 6.68
N LEU A 152 -21.61 7.39 5.85
CA LEU A 152 -21.96 8.27 4.73
C LEU A 152 -22.86 7.56 3.71
N ILE A 153 -22.65 6.26 3.53
CA ILE A 153 -23.38 5.45 2.57
C ILE A 153 -24.53 4.65 3.18
N ALA A 154 -25.04 5.08 4.34
CA ALA A 154 -26.21 4.45 4.95
C ALA A 154 -27.42 4.43 3.98
N PRO A 155 -28.31 3.42 4.08
CA PRO A 155 -29.51 3.36 3.25
C PRO A 155 -30.34 4.63 3.37
N GLY A 156 -30.86 5.12 2.24
CA GLY A 156 -31.70 6.33 2.19
C GLY A 156 -30.94 7.66 2.11
N THR A 157 -29.60 7.69 2.20
CA THR A 157 -28.85 8.95 1.99
C THR A 157 -28.81 9.33 0.51
N LYS A 158 -28.94 10.62 0.20
CA LYS A 158 -28.77 11.18 -1.15
C LYS A 158 -27.29 11.51 -1.35
N LEU A 159 -26.54 10.58 -1.95
CA LEU A 159 -25.11 10.69 -2.24
C LEU A 159 -24.87 10.07 -3.62
N SER A 160 -24.37 10.86 -4.55
CA SER A 160 -24.04 10.41 -5.90
C SER A 160 -22.87 9.40 -5.85
N CYS A 161 -22.85 8.43 -6.77
CA CYS A 161 -21.80 7.40 -6.80
C CYS A 161 -20.45 7.96 -7.27
N ARG A 162 -20.47 8.93 -8.19
CA ARG A 162 -19.25 9.47 -8.81
C ARG A 162 -18.28 10.13 -7.81
N PRO A 163 -18.72 11.00 -6.87
CA PRO A 163 -17.84 11.59 -5.86
C PRO A 163 -17.12 10.56 -4.97
N ILE A 164 -17.77 9.44 -4.64
CA ILE A 164 -17.18 8.34 -3.85
C ILE A 164 -15.97 7.73 -4.56
N VAL A 165 -16.05 7.60 -5.88
CA VAL A 165 -14.94 7.06 -6.68
C VAL A 165 -13.85 8.12 -6.85
N GLN A 166 -14.22 9.38 -7.13
CA GLN A 166 -13.27 10.48 -7.33
C GLN A 166 -12.44 10.81 -6.08
N SER A 167 -13.03 10.69 -4.88
CA SER A 167 -12.32 10.86 -3.61
C SER A 167 -11.45 9.67 -3.21
N ASN A 168 -11.37 8.62 -4.04
CA ASN A 168 -10.70 7.35 -3.78
C ASN A 168 -11.26 6.57 -2.57
N ALA A 169 -12.47 6.89 -2.09
CA ALA A 169 -13.11 6.16 -0.99
C ALA A 169 -13.40 4.69 -1.35
N LEU A 170 -13.85 4.44 -2.58
CA LEU A 170 -14.03 3.07 -3.08
C LEU A 170 -12.71 2.29 -3.12
N SER A 171 -11.66 2.90 -3.65
CA SER A 171 -10.33 2.30 -3.70
C SER A 171 -9.78 2.00 -2.30
N PHE A 172 -9.98 2.92 -1.35
CA PHE A 172 -9.57 2.75 0.05
C PHE A 172 -10.24 1.55 0.70
N ALA A 173 -11.56 1.40 0.51
CA ALA A 173 -12.29 0.25 1.03
C ALA A 173 -11.84 -1.06 0.36
N LEU A 174 -11.65 -1.08 -0.96
CA LEU A 174 -11.15 -2.27 -1.67
C LEU A 174 -9.78 -2.70 -1.15
N ALA A 175 -8.83 -1.76 -0.99
CA ALA A 175 -7.52 -2.05 -0.43
C ALA A 175 -7.59 -2.58 1.00
N SER A 176 -8.52 -2.06 1.82
CA SER A 176 -8.71 -2.47 3.23
C SER A 176 -9.21 -3.92 3.39
N THR A 177 -9.67 -4.58 2.33
CA THR A 177 -10.05 -6.01 2.38
C THR A 177 -8.86 -6.96 2.59
N SER A 178 -7.64 -6.46 2.40
CA SER A 178 -6.40 -7.21 2.60
C SER A 178 -5.79 -7.05 3.99
N PHE A 179 -6.41 -6.28 4.89
CA PHE A 179 -5.95 -6.12 6.26
C PHE A 179 -6.00 -7.42 7.05
N GLN A 180 -5.09 -7.61 8.00
CA GLN A 180 -5.04 -8.69 8.98
C GLN A 180 -6.10 -8.49 10.06
N SER A 181 -6.43 -7.23 10.41
CA SER A 181 -7.53 -6.94 11.33
C SER A 181 -8.90 -7.32 10.72
N ALA A 182 -9.57 -8.29 11.35
CA ALA A 182 -10.90 -8.74 10.93
C ALA A 182 -11.95 -7.63 11.03
N ASP A 183 -11.87 -6.75 12.04
CA ASP A 183 -12.82 -5.66 12.24
C ASP A 183 -12.74 -4.61 11.12
N LEU A 184 -11.52 -4.25 10.71
CA LEU A 184 -11.33 -3.30 9.63
C LEU A 184 -11.76 -3.88 8.28
N ARG A 185 -11.46 -5.17 8.02
CA ARG A 185 -11.99 -5.86 6.86
C ARG A 185 -13.52 -5.86 6.87
N ALA A 186 -14.16 -6.12 8.02
CA ALA A 186 -15.61 -6.14 8.12
C ALA A 186 -16.24 -4.77 7.80
N LEU A 187 -15.63 -3.67 8.27
CA LEU A 187 -16.05 -2.31 7.90
C LEU A 187 -15.89 -2.04 6.40
N ALA A 188 -14.78 -2.49 5.80
CA ALA A 188 -14.56 -2.37 4.37
C ALA A 188 -15.63 -3.14 3.58
N TYR A 189 -15.90 -4.40 3.93
CA TYR A 189 -16.95 -5.20 3.30
C TYR A 189 -18.34 -4.59 3.48
N ALA A 190 -18.65 -4.06 4.67
CA ALA A 190 -19.91 -3.37 4.92
C ALA A 190 -20.08 -2.14 4.02
N PHE A 191 -19.02 -1.35 3.83
CA PHE A 191 -19.03 -0.24 2.89
C PHE A 191 -19.22 -0.71 1.44
N LEU A 192 -18.48 -1.73 1.00
CA LEU A 192 -18.55 -2.24 -0.37
C LEU A 192 -19.95 -2.81 -0.70
N GLU A 193 -20.58 -3.53 0.23
CA GLU A 193 -21.93 -4.06 0.02
C GLU A 193 -22.98 -2.94 -0.04
N ARG A 194 -22.86 -1.90 0.80
CA ARG A 194 -23.74 -0.72 0.73
C ARG A 194 -23.54 0.06 -0.57
N PHE A 195 -22.30 0.25 -1.01
CA PHE A 195 -22.01 0.90 -2.29
C PHE A 195 -22.57 0.08 -3.46
N ARG A 196 -22.45 -1.26 -3.42
CA ARG A 196 -23.06 -2.17 -4.39
C ARG A 196 -24.59 -2.04 -4.44
N GLY A 197 -25.25 -1.95 -3.28
CA GLY A 197 -26.70 -1.70 -3.18
C GLY A 197 -27.09 -0.35 -3.78
N ARG A 198 -26.35 0.70 -3.45
CA ARG A 198 -26.55 2.06 -3.98
C ARG A 198 -26.47 2.15 -5.50
N LEU A 199 -25.56 1.40 -6.14
CA LEU A 199 -25.47 1.31 -7.60
C LEU A 199 -26.75 0.72 -8.24
N VAL A 200 -27.64 0.08 -7.47
CA VAL A 200 -28.94 -0.42 -7.93
C VAL A 200 -30.05 0.59 -7.65
N GLU A 201 -30.06 1.19 -6.45
CA GLU A 201 -31.12 2.08 -5.98
C GLU A 201 -31.21 3.41 -6.75
N LEU A 202 -30.09 3.95 -7.23
CA LEU A 202 -30.05 5.25 -7.90
C LEU A 202 -30.33 5.12 -9.40
N SER A 203 -31.59 4.87 -9.78
CA SER A 203 -32.04 4.83 -11.18
C SER A 203 -31.87 6.17 -11.91
N ASP A 204 -31.99 7.28 -11.18
CA ASP A 204 -32.11 8.62 -11.74
C ASP A 204 -30.75 9.35 -11.85
N GLU A 205 -29.68 8.79 -11.27
CA GLU A 205 -28.33 9.35 -11.39
C GLU A 205 -27.73 9.04 -12.78
N HIS A 206 -27.31 10.07 -13.52
CA HIS A 206 -26.56 9.88 -14.76
C HIS A 206 -25.12 9.44 -14.48
N PHE A 207 -24.93 8.13 -14.29
CA PHE A 207 -23.62 7.52 -14.09
C PHE A 207 -23.44 6.30 -15.02
N PRO A 208 -22.98 6.51 -16.28
CA PRO A 208 -22.88 5.43 -17.28
C PRO A 208 -22.00 4.25 -16.83
N GLN A 209 -20.94 4.52 -16.07
CA GLN A 209 -19.99 3.52 -15.58
C GLN A 209 -20.54 2.64 -14.45
N ARG A 210 -21.74 2.95 -13.93
CA ARG A 210 -22.41 2.21 -12.84
C ARG A 210 -22.45 0.70 -13.09
N ILE A 211 -22.70 0.30 -14.34
CA ILE A 211 -22.79 -1.12 -14.72
C ILE A 211 -21.43 -1.81 -14.53
N LEU A 212 -20.33 -1.16 -14.90
CA LEU A 212 -18.97 -1.70 -14.74
C LEU A 212 -18.58 -1.80 -13.26
N PHE A 213 -18.88 -0.79 -12.44
CA PHE A 213 -18.64 -0.86 -11.00
C PHE A 213 -19.44 -1.98 -10.35
N ARG A 214 -20.72 -2.11 -10.71
CA ARG A 214 -21.58 -3.19 -10.20
C ARG A 214 -21.04 -4.56 -10.60
N HIS A 215 -20.60 -4.71 -11.86
CA HIS A 215 -19.99 -5.94 -12.35
C HIS A 215 -18.71 -6.27 -11.59
N MET A 216 -17.78 -5.31 -11.45
CA MET A 216 -16.53 -5.49 -10.70
C MET A 216 -16.79 -5.95 -9.25
N LEU A 217 -17.76 -5.34 -8.56
CA LEU A 217 -18.11 -5.71 -7.20
C LEU A 217 -18.80 -7.08 -7.11
N ASN A 218 -19.59 -7.46 -8.10
CA ASN A 218 -20.17 -8.80 -8.18
C ASN A 218 -19.10 -9.86 -8.43
N VAL A 219 -18.17 -9.61 -9.37
CA VAL A 219 -17.02 -10.49 -9.64
C VAL A 219 -16.20 -10.66 -8.36
N PHE A 220 -15.92 -9.57 -7.64
CA PHE A 220 -15.23 -9.64 -6.36
C PHE A 220 -16.01 -10.44 -5.30
N LYS A 221 -17.31 -10.16 -5.13
CA LYS A 221 -18.18 -10.87 -4.19
C LYS A 221 -18.23 -12.38 -4.48
N ASN A 222 -18.36 -12.77 -5.75
CA ASN A 222 -18.38 -14.17 -6.18
C ASN A 222 -17.05 -14.90 -5.97
N SER A 223 -15.97 -14.16 -5.70
CA SER A 223 -14.63 -14.73 -5.49
C SER A 223 -14.37 -15.08 -4.03
N LEU A 224 -15.18 -14.57 -3.11
CA LEU A 224 -15.07 -14.82 -1.68
C LEU A 224 -15.75 -16.14 -1.34
N LEU A 225 -15.04 -17.02 -0.66
CA LEU A 225 -15.53 -18.32 -0.19
C LEU A 225 -16.02 -18.25 1.25
N GLU A 226 -15.44 -17.33 2.05
CA GLU A 226 -15.76 -17.17 3.47
C GLU A 226 -16.20 -15.74 3.79
N CYS A 227 -17.01 -15.62 4.85
CA CYS A 227 -17.36 -14.31 5.39
C CYS A 227 -16.11 -13.61 5.91
N ASN A 228 -15.91 -12.35 5.49
CA ASN A 228 -14.78 -11.53 5.94
C ASN A 228 -13.40 -12.16 5.61
N GLU A 229 -13.34 -12.96 4.53
CA GLU A 229 -12.13 -13.55 3.98
C GLU A 229 -11.08 -12.47 3.71
N ARG A 230 -9.81 -12.76 3.99
CA ARG A 230 -8.72 -11.84 3.71
C ARG A 230 -8.25 -12.02 2.27
N THR A 231 -8.23 -10.94 1.50
CA THR A 231 -7.65 -10.94 0.15
C THR A 231 -6.14 -10.70 0.20
N THR A 232 -5.40 -11.14 -0.82
CA THR A 232 -3.99 -10.72 -0.95
C THR A 232 -3.91 -9.23 -1.24
N HIS A 233 -2.86 -8.59 -0.72
CA HIS A 233 -2.64 -7.16 -0.95
C HIS A 233 -2.54 -6.86 -2.44
N VAL A 234 -1.86 -7.70 -3.22
CA VAL A 234 -1.76 -7.59 -4.69
C VAL A 234 -3.15 -7.49 -5.35
N VAL A 235 -4.09 -8.36 -4.98
CA VAL A 235 -5.45 -8.38 -5.55
C VAL A 235 -6.26 -7.17 -5.08
N SER A 236 -6.21 -6.83 -3.81
CA SER A 236 -6.93 -5.65 -3.30
C SER A 236 -6.46 -4.35 -3.96
N GLN A 237 -5.15 -4.23 -4.19
CA GLN A 237 -4.48 -3.10 -4.81
C GLN A 237 -4.77 -3.03 -6.31
N PHE A 238 -4.95 -4.18 -6.95
CA PHE A 238 -5.41 -4.30 -8.34
C PHE A 238 -6.82 -3.74 -8.50
N LEU A 239 -7.77 -4.22 -7.66
CA LEU A 239 -9.16 -3.76 -7.68
C LEU A 239 -9.25 -2.26 -7.33
N ALA A 240 -8.47 -1.80 -6.36
CA ALA A 240 -8.42 -0.38 -5.99
C ALA A 240 -7.96 0.52 -7.15
N ARG A 241 -7.00 0.08 -7.98
CA ARG A 241 -6.56 0.81 -9.18
C ARG A 241 -7.60 0.76 -10.29
N ILE A 242 -8.19 -0.40 -10.52
CA ILE A 242 -9.28 -0.56 -11.49
C ILE A 242 -10.42 0.40 -11.19
N ALA A 243 -10.81 0.55 -9.91
CA ALA A 243 -11.88 1.45 -9.51
C ALA A 243 -11.67 2.89 -10.02
N LYS A 244 -10.42 3.37 -10.11
CA LYS A 244 -10.10 4.68 -10.72
C LYS A 244 -10.10 4.61 -12.24
N ILE A 245 -9.47 3.57 -12.80
CA ILE A 245 -9.31 3.40 -14.24
C ILE A 245 -10.66 3.28 -14.96
N ILE A 246 -11.70 2.73 -14.32
CA ILE A 246 -13.06 2.70 -14.88
C ILE A 246 -13.56 4.10 -15.27
N LEU A 247 -13.13 5.16 -14.58
CA LEU A 247 -13.49 6.54 -14.92
C LEU A 247 -12.60 7.17 -16.01
N LEU A 248 -11.55 6.48 -16.45
CA LEU A 248 -10.50 6.99 -17.33
C LEU A 248 -10.36 6.10 -18.58
N PRO A 249 -11.31 6.15 -19.53
CA PRO A 249 -11.27 5.32 -20.74
C PRO A 249 -10.11 5.65 -21.69
N HIS A 250 -9.49 6.82 -21.53
CA HIS A 250 -8.32 7.24 -22.32
C HIS A 250 -7.01 6.60 -21.87
N GLU A 251 -6.99 5.99 -20.68
CA GLU A 251 -5.79 5.35 -20.17
C GLU A 251 -5.46 4.09 -20.99
N PRO A 252 -4.19 3.89 -21.39
CA PRO A 252 -3.81 2.75 -22.23
C PRO A 252 -4.07 1.39 -21.56
N ILE A 253 -4.08 1.37 -20.22
CA ILE A 253 -4.35 0.18 -19.42
C ILE A 253 -5.85 -0.15 -19.33
N TYR A 254 -6.74 0.75 -19.76
CA TYR A 254 -8.19 0.58 -19.62
C TYR A 254 -8.69 -0.68 -20.33
N ALA A 255 -8.38 -0.82 -21.63
CA ALA A 255 -8.85 -1.93 -22.46
C ALA A 255 -8.45 -3.32 -21.92
N PRO A 256 -7.16 -3.61 -21.60
CA PRO A 256 -6.80 -4.93 -21.08
C PRO A 256 -7.46 -5.23 -19.72
N LEU A 257 -7.64 -4.24 -18.85
CA LEU A 257 -8.27 -4.44 -17.55
C LEU A 257 -9.79 -4.62 -17.64
N MET A 258 -10.48 -3.86 -18.49
CA MET A 258 -11.91 -4.07 -18.71
C MET A 258 -12.17 -5.43 -19.36
N SER A 259 -11.32 -5.84 -20.30
CA SER A 259 -11.35 -7.20 -20.86
C SER A 259 -11.17 -8.25 -19.77
N TYR A 260 -10.22 -8.08 -18.85
CA TYR A 260 -10.05 -9.02 -17.73
C TYR A 260 -11.30 -9.13 -16.85
N LEU A 261 -11.91 -8.00 -16.48
CA LEU A 261 -13.11 -7.99 -15.63
C LEU A 261 -14.31 -8.68 -16.29
N THR A 262 -14.44 -8.64 -17.62
CA THR A 262 -15.57 -9.23 -18.34
C THR A 262 -15.35 -10.68 -18.76
N GLN A 263 -14.12 -11.19 -18.70
CA GLN A 263 -13.79 -12.57 -19.09
C GLN A 263 -14.36 -13.64 -18.14
N LYS A 264 -14.36 -13.39 -16.83
CA LYS A 264 -14.77 -14.36 -15.81
C LYS A 264 -15.71 -13.73 -14.77
N PRO A 265 -16.71 -14.48 -14.25
CA PRO A 265 -17.61 -13.98 -13.22
C PRO A 265 -17.01 -14.04 -11.80
N TRP A 266 -15.72 -14.36 -11.66
CA TRP A 266 -14.95 -14.47 -10.42
C TRP A 266 -13.46 -14.22 -10.72
N LEU A 267 -12.67 -13.96 -9.67
CA LEU A 267 -11.22 -13.77 -9.74
C LEU A 267 -10.49 -14.65 -8.71
N GLN A 268 -9.22 -14.93 -8.97
CA GLN A 268 -8.37 -15.65 -8.03
C GLN A 268 -7.81 -14.68 -6.98
N LEU A 269 -8.25 -14.79 -5.72
CA LEU A 269 -7.82 -13.92 -4.63
C LEU A 269 -6.38 -14.15 -4.16
N ASN A 270 -5.80 -15.29 -4.55
CA ASN A 270 -4.46 -15.75 -4.13
C ASN A 270 -3.47 -15.87 -5.30
N SER A 271 -3.66 -15.13 -6.40
CA SER A 271 -2.72 -15.03 -7.53
C SER A 271 -2.73 -13.61 -8.09
N VAL A 272 -1.73 -13.25 -8.90
CA VAL A 272 -1.63 -11.91 -9.49
C VAL A 272 -2.59 -11.80 -10.69
N PRO A 273 -3.58 -10.88 -10.66
CA PRO A 273 -4.52 -10.71 -11.76
C PRO A 273 -3.83 -10.21 -13.03
N GLU A 274 -4.20 -10.80 -14.18
CA GLU A 274 -3.77 -10.40 -15.53
C GLU A 274 -2.24 -10.23 -15.71
N PHE A 275 -1.42 -10.92 -14.91
CA PHE A 275 0.04 -10.74 -14.88
C PHE A 275 0.69 -10.95 -16.26
N PHE A 276 0.44 -12.10 -16.90
CA PHE A 276 1.11 -12.46 -18.15
C PHE A 276 0.82 -11.48 -19.28
N LYS A 277 -0.45 -11.12 -19.46
CA LYS A 277 -0.87 -10.24 -20.54
C LYS A 277 -0.31 -8.83 -20.38
N LEU A 278 -0.22 -8.33 -19.14
CA LEU A 278 0.34 -7.00 -18.89
C LEU A 278 1.87 -7.00 -18.92
N PHE A 279 2.51 -8.02 -18.35
CA PHE A 279 3.96 -8.10 -18.26
C PHE A 279 4.62 -8.37 -19.63
N PHE A 280 4.03 -9.28 -20.42
CA PHE A 280 4.43 -9.61 -21.78
C PHE A 280 3.48 -9.01 -22.82
N SER A 281 3.00 -7.78 -22.57
CA SER A 281 2.07 -7.11 -23.46
C SER A 281 2.58 -7.07 -24.90
N SER A 282 1.72 -7.51 -25.82
CA SER A 282 1.93 -7.46 -27.27
C SER A 282 1.45 -6.14 -27.88
N SER A 283 1.06 -5.16 -27.06
CA SER A 283 0.59 -3.86 -27.52
C SER A 283 1.73 -3.07 -28.14
N THR A 284 1.61 -2.69 -29.42
CA THR A 284 2.64 -1.98 -30.17
C THR A 284 2.98 -0.62 -29.54
N GLU A 285 1.98 0.08 -29.03
CA GLU A 285 2.12 1.43 -28.47
C GLU A 285 2.25 1.44 -26.95
N ASN A 286 1.60 0.49 -26.26
CA ASN A 286 1.41 0.57 -24.81
C ASN A 286 2.14 -0.51 -24.00
N CYS A 287 2.89 -1.43 -24.64
CA CYS A 287 3.52 -2.55 -23.94
C CYS A 287 4.38 -2.15 -22.74
N LEU A 288 5.13 -1.04 -22.84
CA LEU A 288 5.95 -0.53 -21.74
C LEU A 288 5.09 -0.02 -20.58
N LYS A 289 4.02 0.73 -20.86
CA LYS A 289 3.12 1.26 -19.84
C LYS A 289 2.38 0.13 -19.12
N GLU A 290 1.93 -0.88 -19.87
CA GLU A 290 1.27 -2.06 -19.31
C GLU A 290 2.19 -2.88 -18.40
N ARG A 291 3.44 -3.11 -18.83
CA ARG A 291 4.46 -3.79 -18.02
C ARG A 291 4.82 -3.01 -16.77
N GLN A 292 5.04 -1.71 -16.90
CA GLN A 292 5.34 -0.85 -15.76
C GLN A 292 4.16 -0.79 -14.78
N TRP A 293 2.92 -0.82 -15.27
CA TRP A 293 1.72 -0.84 -14.44
C TRP A 293 1.68 -2.09 -13.55
N ILE A 294 1.88 -3.28 -14.13
CA ILE A 294 1.86 -4.52 -13.36
C ILE A 294 3.05 -4.61 -12.40
N LEU A 295 4.23 -4.10 -12.77
CA LEU A 295 5.38 -4.04 -11.87
C LEU A 295 5.19 -3.05 -10.71
N ARG A 296 4.52 -1.92 -10.94
CA ARG A 296 4.10 -0.99 -9.87
C ARG A 296 3.06 -1.61 -8.95
N LEU A 297 2.15 -2.43 -9.50
CA LEU A 297 1.23 -3.21 -8.68
C LEU A 297 2.00 -4.16 -7.76
N LEU A 298 2.97 -4.92 -8.28
CA LEU A 298 3.80 -5.81 -7.47
C LEU A 298 4.58 -5.05 -6.39
N THR A 299 5.18 -3.91 -6.75
CA THR A 299 5.93 -3.07 -5.80
C THR A 299 5.07 -2.60 -4.61
N ASN A 300 3.80 -2.31 -4.84
CA ASN A 300 2.91 -1.81 -3.79
C ASN A 300 2.02 -2.91 -3.17
N GLY A 301 2.04 -4.11 -3.75
CA GLY A 301 1.15 -5.22 -3.41
C GLY A 301 1.84 -6.37 -2.67
N ILE A 302 3.18 -6.47 -2.73
CA ILE A 302 3.93 -7.49 -1.99
C ILE A 302 4.26 -6.93 -0.61
N VAL A 303 3.49 -7.32 0.41
CA VAL A 303 3.63 -6.76 1.76
C VAL A 303 3.94 -7.86 2.77
N ASP A 304 3.42 -9.07 2.56
CA ASP A 304 3.63 -10.20 3.46
C ASP A 304 3.92 -11.53 2.73
N PRO A 305 4.18 -12.63 3.46
CA PRO A 305 4.45 -13.93 2.85
C PRO A 305 3.31 -14.52 2.01
N GLN A 306 2.04 -14.19 2.30
CA GLN A 306 0.89 -14.64 1.50
C GLN A 306 0.92 -13.98 0.12
N ASP A 307 1.27 -12.69 0.06
CA ASP A 307 1.46 -11.98 -1.21
C ASP A 307 2.62 -12.57 -2.02
N TYR A 308 3.73 -12.92 -1.35
CA TYR A 308 4.84 -13.61 -2.00
C TYR A 308 4.38 -14.94 -2.61
N GLY A 309 3.56 -15.71 -1.87
CA GLY A 309 2.94 -16.93 -2.41
C GLY A 309 2.10 -16.67 -3.67
N ALA A 310 1.35 -15.56 -3.71
CA ALA A 310 0.53 -15.19 -4.86
C ALA A 310 1.36 -14.87 -6.12
N ILE A 311 2.51 -14.20 -5.97
CA ILE A 311 3.41 -13.91 -7.10
C ILE A 311 4.17 -15.16 -7.56
N CYS A 312 4.48 -16.09 -6.66
CA CYS A 312 5.13 -17.36 -7.01
C CYS A 312 4.22 -18.26 -7.84
N LYS A 313 2.91 -18.26 -7.60
CA LYS A 313 1.95 -19.06 -8.40
C LYS A 313 1.95 -18.71 -9.90
N VAL A 314 2.32 -17.48 -10.23
CA VAL A 314 2.41 -17.01 -11.62
C VAL A 314 3.86 -16.91 -12.11
N PHE A 315 4.82 -17.42 -11.33
CA PHE A 315 6.27 -17.36 -11.60
C PHE A 315 6.78 -15.91 -11.86
N ALA A 316 6.16 -14.92 -11.22
CA ALA A 316 6.44 -13.52 -11.51
C ALA A 316 7.91 -13.16 -11.25
N VAL A 317 8.52 -13.73 -10.19
CA VAL A 317 9.90 -13.43 -9.82
C VAL A 317 10.87 -13.99 -10.85
N GLU A 318 10.64 -15.23 -11.29
CA GLU A 318 11.40 -15.91 -12.32
C GLU A 318 11.36 -15.11 -13.64
N TYR A 319 10.18 -14.61 -14.03
CA TYR A 319 10.05 -13.76 -15.22
C TYR A 319 10.70 -12.39 -15.05
N CYS A 320 10.61 -11.79 -13.86
CA CYS A 320 11.33 -10.56 -13.54
C CYS A 320 12.85 -10.73 -13.69
N MET A 321 13.39 -11.84 -13.18
CA MET A 321 14.81 -12.20 -13.31
C MET A 321 15.22 -12.40 -14.76
N ALA A 322 14.39 -13.11 -15.54
CA ALA A 322 14.67 -13.40 -16.94
C ALA A 322 14.74 -12.12 -17.80
N ILE A 323 13.84 -11.15 -17.58
CA ILE A 323 13.77 -9.94 -18.40
C ILE A 323 14.84 -8.90 -18.06
N PHE A 324 15.35 -8.87 -16.82
CA PHE A 324 16.22 -7.79 -16.33
C PHE A 324 17.48 -7.53 -17.19
N CYS A 325 18.13 -8.60 -17.69
CA CYS A 325 19.34 -8.49 -18.52
C CYS A 325 19.04 -8.33 -20.03
N THR A 326 17.76 -8.39 -20.43
CA THR A 326 17.31 -8.31 -21.82
C THR A 326 17.08 -6.86 -22.26
N PRO A 327 17.10 -6.56 -23.56
CA PRO A 327 16.76 -5.22 -24.06
C PRO A 327 15.27 -4.86 -23.87
N LEU A 328 14.43 -5.82 -23.45
CA LEU A 328 13.02 -5.55 -23.15
C LEU A 328 12.86 -4.69 -21.89
N ALA A 329 13.83 -4.70 -20.98
CA ALA A 329 13.80 -3.88 -19.77
C ALA A 329 14.44 -2.51 -20.03
N ASP A 330 13.60 -1.49 -20.23
CA ASP A 330 14.02 -0.11 -20.22
C ASP A 330 14.45 0.33 -18.81
N TYR A 331 15.02 1.53 -18.69
CA TYR A 331 15.50 2.07 -17.42
C TYR A 331 14.44 2.01 -16.32
N TRP A 332 13.20 2.43 -16.62
CA TRP A 332 12.11 2.43 -15.65
C TRP A 332 11.64 1.03 -15.28
N THR A 333 11.54 0.11 -16.24
CA THR A 333 11.26 -1.30 -15.96
C THR A 333 12.31 -1.89 -15.04
N LYS A 334 13.61 -1.70 -15.31
CA LYS A 334 14.70 -2.19 -14.45
C LYS A 334 14.61 -1.63 -13.02
N LEU A 335 14.29 -0.35 -12.87
CA LEU A 335 14.09 0.26 -11.56
C LEU A 335 12.96 -0.43 -10.78
N LEU A 336 11.84 -0.72 -11.43
CA LEU A 336 10.72 -1.43 -10.82
C LEU A 336 11.08 -2.88 -10.49
N LEU A 337 11.81 -3.58 -11.37
CA LEU A 337 12.29 -4.94 -11.11
C LEU A 337 13.19 -4.99 -9.87
N LEU A 338 14.15 -4.06 -9.76
CA LEU A 338 15.01 -3.94 -8.58
C LEU A 338 14.21 -3.68 -7.31
N LYS A 339 13.16 -2.87 -7.38
CA LYS A 339 12.25 -2.65 -6.25
C LYS A 339 11.48 -3.91 -5.85
N VAL A 340 10.94 -4.66 -6.83
CA VAL A 340 10.29 -5.95 -6.58
C VAL A 340 11.26 -6.91 -5.90
N PHE A 341 12.49 -7.02 -6.39
CA PHE A 341 13.50 -7.86 -5.74
C PHE A 341 13.85 -7.38 -4.33
N ALA A 342 13.98 -6.07 -4.10
CA ALA A 342 14.27 -5.51 -2.78
C ALA A 342 13.17 -5.84 -1.77
N ILE A 343 11.91 -5.77 -2.19
CA ILE A 343 10.77 -6.12 -1.34
C ILE A 343 10.76 -7.63 -1.03
N CYS A 344 10.93 -8.49 -2.04
CA CYS A 344 10.98 -9.93 -1.82
C CYS A 344 12.16 -10.34 -0.92
N VAL A 345 13.35 -9.76 -1.12
CA VAL A 345 14.50 -10.00 -0.24
C VAL A 345 14.25 -9.46 1.16
N GLY A 346 13.46 -8.38 1.33
CA GLY A 346 13.09 -7.85 2.64
C GLY A 346 12.20 -8.78 3.47
N LEU A 347 11.44 -9.68 2.83
CA LEU A 347 10.62 -10.68 3.50
C LEU A 347 11.45 -11.94 3.81
N ARG A 348 11.63 -12.26 5.10
CA ARG A 348 12.52 -13.38 5.51
C ARG A 348 12.18 -14.73 4.86
N SER A 349 10.90 -15.08 4.74
CA SER A 349 10.47 -16.33 4.11
C SER A 349 10.73 -16.34 2.60
N ALA A 350 10.52 -15.22 1.93
CA ALA A 350 10.79 -15.07 0.50
C ALA A 350 12.29 -15.03 0.20
N ALA A 351 13.09 -14.36 1.05
CA ALA A 351 14.54 -14.37 0.96
C ALA A 351 15.11 -15.80 0.99
N ARG A 352 14.55 -16.65 1.85
CA ARG A 352 14.92 -18.07 1.93
C ARG A 352 14.59 -18.84 0.66
N ASP A 353 13.40 -18.62 0.11
CA ASP A 353 12.99 -19.24 -1.15
C ASP A 353 13.84 -18.75 -2.33
N LEU A 354 14.14 -17.45 -2.38
CA LEU A 354 15.05 -16.85 -3.35
C LEU A 354 16.44 -17.48 -3.31
N PHE A 355 16.98 -17.67 -2.10
CA PHE A 355 18.31 -18.23 -1.91
C PHE A 355 18.38 -19.71 -2.31
N ILE A 356 17.37 -20.50 -1.94
CA ILE A 356 17.42 -21.97 -2.08
C ILE A 356 16.81 -22.43 -3.40
N ARG A 357 15.57 -22.03 -3.69
CA ARG A 357 14.77 -22.56 -4.81
C ARG A 357 15.09 -21.85 -6.12
N LEU A 358 15.22 -20.53 -6.07
CA LEU A 358 15.40 -19.70 -7.27
C LEU A 358 16.85 -19.44 -7.65
N ASP A 359 17.80 -19.93 -6.85
CA ASP A 359 19.24 -19.72 -7.02
C ASP A 359 19.59 -18.24 -7.31
N PHE A 360 18.94 -17.34 -6.56
CA PHE A 360 18.99 -15.91 -6.80
C PHE A 360 20.42 -15.35 -6.66
N VAL A 361 21.29 -16.04 -5.92
CA VAL A 361 22.72 -15.71 -5.80
C VAL A 361 23.43 -15.81 -7.15
N THR A 362 23.29 -16.94 -7.84
CA THR A 362 23.92 -17.16 -9.15
C THR A 362 23.36 -16.18 -10.19
N TRP A 363 22.07 -15.89 -10.11
CA TRP A 363 21.49 -14.84 -10.94
C TRP A 363 22.07 -13.46 -10.63
N LEU A 364 22.23 -13.09 -9.36
CA LEU A 364 22.83 -11.81 -8.96
C LEU A 364 24.29 -11.68 -9.44
N THR A 365 25.11 -12.73 -9.33
CA THR A 365 26.50 -12.70 -9.81
C THR A 365 26.56 -12.51 -11.33
N ASN A 366 25.67 -13.17 -12.08
CA ASN A 366 25.53 -13.01 -13.52
C ASN A 366 25.04 -11.60 -13.90
N ALA A 367 24.00 -11.10 -13.22
CA ALA A 367 23.44 -9.77 -13.46
C ALA A 367 24.45 -8.65 -13.19
N ILE A 368 25.26 -8.77 -12.12
CA ILE A 368 26.34 -7.82 -11.80
C ILE A 368 27.43 -7.84 -12.88
N SER A 369 27.79 -9.03 -13.37
CA SER A 369 28.84 -9.19 -14.37
C SER A 369 28.40 -8.75 -15.78
N HIS A 370 27.08 -8.65 -16.02
CA HIS A 370 26.53 -8.46 -17.35
C HIS A 370 27.00 -7.13 -18.01
N PRO A 371 27.40 -7.14 -19.30
CA PRO A 371 27.95 -5.95 -19.97
C PRO A 371 26.99 -4.74 -20.05
N ARG A 372 25.68 -4.99 -20.03
CA ARG A 372 24.65 -3.93 -20.08
C ARG A 372 24.24 -3.38 -18.72
N THR A 373 24.81 -3.88 -17.63
CA THR A 373 24.47 -3.43 -16.27
C THR A 373 25.16 -2.11 -15.99
N THR A 374 24.37 -1.09 -15.62
CA THR A 374 24.89 0.23 -15.28
C THR A 374 25.53 0.23 -13.89
N THR A 375 26.37 1.22 -13.59
CA THR A 375 27.00 1.34 -12.26
C THR A 375 25.96 1.48 -11.15
N MET A 376 24.84 2.16 -11.41
CA MET A 376 23.75 2.32 -10.43
C MET A 376 23.02 0.99 -10.20
N GLU A 377 22.65 0.28 -11.27
CA GLU A 377 22.07 -1.07 -11.18
C GLU A 377 22.98 -2.01 -10.38
N MET A 378 24.29 -1.92 -10.62
CA MET A 378 25.28 -2.72 -9.91
C MET A 378 25.29 -2.46 -8.40
N PHE A 379 25.21 -1.20 -7.95
CA PHE A 379 25.13 -0.89 -6.52
C PHE A 379 23.88 -1.49 -5.86
N GLU A 380 22.73 -1.39 -6.52
CA GLU A 380 21.48 -1.98 -6.03
C GLU A 380 21.55 -3.51 -5.98
N LEU A 381 22.07 -4.17 -7.02
CA LEU A 381 22.26 -5.63 -7.03
C LEU A 381 23.20 -6.10 -5.92
N ILE A 382 24.26 -5.34 -5.62
CA ILE A 382 25.17 -5.64 -4.51
C ILE A 382 24.46 -5.46 -3.15
N ALA A 383 23.63 -4.42 -3.01
CA ALA A 383 22.83 -4.21 -1.81
C ALA A 383 21.82 -5.36 -1.60
N LEU A 384 21.17 -5.81 -2.66
CA LEU A 384 20.28 -6.98 -2.65
C LEU A 384 21.03 -8.24 -2.19
N PHE A 385 22.21 -8.49 -2.73
CA PHE A 385 23.03 -9.63 -2.32
C PHE A 385 23.36 -9.60 -0.83
N ARG A 386 23.79 -8.45 -0.31
CA ARG A 386 24.12 -8.30 1.13
C ARG A 386 22.90 -8.61 2.00
N ARG A 387 21.75 -8.01 1.69
CA ARG A 387 20.50 -8.25 2.43
C ARG A 387 20.07 -9.71 2.38
N LEU A 388 20.20 -10.36 1.23
CA LEU A 388 19.88 -11.78 1.06
C LEU A 388 20.75 -12.67 1.98
N VAL A 389 22.06 -12.44 1.98
CA VAL A 389 23.00 -13.19 2.83
C VAL A 389 22.77 -12.91 4.32
N GLU A 390 22.47 -11.67 4.69
CA GLU A 390 22.14 -11.29 6.07
C GLU A 390 20.89 -12.02 6.57
N ASN A 391 19.84 -12.09 5.75
CA ASN A 391 18.62 -12.82 6.07
C ASN A 391 18.88 -14.33 6.24
N GLU A 392 19.68 -14.94 5.35
CA GLU A 392 20.04 -16.35 5.49
C GLU A 392 20.90 -16.63 6.73
N ARG A 393 21.83 -15.73 7.08
CA ARG A 393 22.58 -15.84 8.34
C ARG A 393 21.65 -15.77 9.55
N ALA A 394 20.71 -14.84 9.55
CA ALA A 394 19.71 -14.72 10.63
C ALA A 394 18.84 -15.99 10.74
N ASN A 395 18.44 -16.57 9.61
CA ASN A 395 17.69 -17.83 9.58
C ASN A 395 18.51 -18.98 10.19
N LEU A 396 19.80 -19.09 9.84
CA LEU A 396 20.70 -20.12 10.38
C LEU A 396 20.95 -19.96 11.88
N CYS A 397 21.05 -18.73 12.40
CA CYS A 397 21.20 -18.47 13.83
C CYS A 397 19.95 -18.89 14.63
N ASN A 398 18.75 -18.68 14.09
CA ASN A 398 17.51 -19.12 14.72
C ASN A 398 17.38 -20.66 14.72
N GLU A 399 17.82 -21.34 13.65
CA GLU A 399 17.80 -22.81 13.58
C GLU A 399 18.79 -23.45 14.57
N THR A 400 19.97 -22.85 14.80
CA THR A 400 20.95 -23.38 15.77
C THR A 400 20.50 -23.33 17.23
N ASN A 401 19.50 -22.51 17.56
CA ASN A 401 18.91 -22.47 18.90
C ASN A 401 17.83 -23.55 19.11
N CYS A 402 17.34 -24.20 18.04
CA CYS A 402 16.25 -25.18 18.14
C CYS A 402 16.67 -26.64 17.93
N GLU A 403 17.73 -26.97 17.17
CA GLU A 403 18.26 -28.35 17.12
C GLU A 403 19.55 -28.48 16.28
N SER A 404 20.39 -29.46 16.63
CA SER A 404 21.67 -29.79 15.99
C SER A 404 21.49 -30.73 14.78
N GLU A 405 21.69 -30.24 13.53
CA GLU A 405 21.62 -31.11 12.34
C GLU A 405 22.69 -30.86 11.24
N PRO A 406 23.12 -31.91 10.51
CA PRO A 406 24.07 -31.84 9.38
C PRO A 406 23.59 -30.99 8.19
N LYS A 407 22.27 -30.78 8.04
CA LYS A 407 21.70 -29.86 7.03
C LYS A 407 22.14 -28.42 7.26
N ALA A 408 22.26 -27.98 8.51
CA ALA A 408 22.75 -26.64 8.84
C ALA A 408 24.22 -26.44 8.45
N LYS A 409 25.06 -27.49 8.60
CA LYS A 409 26.47 -27.46 8.15
C LYS A 409 26.59 -27.35 6.63
N LYS A 410 25.81 -28.13 5.87
CA LYS A 410 25.77 -28.04 4.39
C LYS A 410 25.32 -26.65 3.92
N ARG A 411 24.34 -26.05 4.59
CA ARG A 411 23.85 -24.68 4.30
C ARG A 411 24.88 -23.60 4.62
N LYS A 412 25.56 -23.70 5.77
CA LYS A 412 26.68 -22.79 6.12
C LYS A 412 27.79 -22.83 5.06
N LYS A 413 28.10 -24.01 4.53
CA LYS A 413 29.08 -24.17 3.43
C LYS A 413 28.59 -23.45 2.16
N LEU A 414 27.36 -23.70 1.71
CA LEU A 414 26.78 -23.03 0.54
C LEU A 414 26.82 -21.50 0.66
N ALA A 415 26.41 -20.95 1.80
CA ALA A 415 26.45 -19.50 2.04
C ALA A 415 27.88 -18.93 2.02
N ASN A 416 28.86 -19.69 2.49
CA ASN A 416 30.27 -19.28 2.44
C ASN A 416 30.82 -19.32 1.01
N ASP A 417 30.49 -20.36 0.24
CA ASP A 417 30.91 -20.52 -1.15
C ASP A 417 30.31 -19.40 -2.02
N SER A 418 29.01 -19.11 -1.86
CA SER A 418 28.33 -17.97 -2.48
C SER A 418 28.97 -16.62 -2.16
N ASN A 419 29.41 -16.42 -0.90
CA ASN A 419 30.13 -15.20 -0.49
C ASN A 419 31.51 -15.09 -1.15
N LEU A 420 32.23 -16.21 -1.30
CA LEU A 420 33.52 -16.23 -1.97
C LEU A 420 33.38 -15.90 -3.46
N GLU A 421 32.38 -16.46 -4.12
CA GLU A 421 32.07 -16.17 -5.53
C GLU A 421 31.71 -14.70 -5.71
N MET A 422 30.84 -14.14 -4.86
CA MET A 422 30.51 -12.73 -4.94
C MET A 422 31.73 -11.81 -4.71
N ARG A 423 32.68 -12.18 -3.85
CA ARG A 423 33.92 -11.40 -3.68
C ARG A 423 34.74 -11.35 -4.97
N ARG A 424 34.81 -12.45 -5.71
CA ARG A 424 35.48 -12.50 -7.03
C ARG A 424 34.74 -11.63 -8.03
N THR A 425 33.41 -11.74 -8.09
CA THR A 425 32.56 -10.93 -8.97
C THR A 425 32.68 -9.43 -8.66
N LEU A 426 32.72 -9.06 -7.39
CA LEU A 426 32.94 -7.68 -6.93
C LEU A 426 34.33 -7.16 -7.31
N GLN A 427 35.36 -8.00 -7.26
CA GLN A 427 36.71 -7.62 -7.69
C GLN A 427 36.74 -7.33 -9.19
N ASN A 428 36.11 -8.19 -10.00
CA ASN A 428 35.97 -7.99 -11.44
C ASN A 428 35.12 -6.74 -11.76
N ALA A 429 34.05 -6.51 -11.00
CA ALA A 429 33.21 -5.32 -11.12
C ALA A 429 33.99 -4.03 -10.77
N LYS A 430 34.81 -4.03 -9.71
CA LYS A 430 35.69 -2.91 -9.36
C LYS A 430 36.68 -2.59 -10.48
N LEU A 431 37.31 -3.60 -11.06
CA LEU A 431 38.21 -3.45 -12.20
C LEU A 431 37.48 -2.81 -13.39
N ARG A 432 36.25 -3.25 -13.66
CA ARG A 432 35.41 -2.70 -14.73
C ARG A 432 34.97 -1.25 -14.46
N ILE A 433 34.61 -0.90 -13.24
CA ILE A 433 34.30 0.50 -12.86
C ILE A 433 35.53 1.38 -13.03
N ASN A 434 36.70 0.92 -12.60
CA ASN A 434 37.95 1.66 -12.75
C ASN A 434 38.31 1.81 -14.23
N ALA A 435 38.16 0.77 -15.06
CA ALA A 435 38.34 0.85 -16.51
C ALA A 435 37.37 1.84 -17.15
N ASN A 436 36.09 1.84 -16.76
CA ASN A 436 35.09 2.80 -17.24
C ASN A 436 35.41 4.24 -16.82
N LYS A 437 35.93 4.45 -15.61
CA LYS A 437 36.42 5.78 -15.15
C LYS A 437 37.61 6.24 -15.98
N ILE A 438 38.56 5.35 -16.28
CA ILE A 438 39.72 5.65 -17.13
C ILE A 438 39.26 5.99 -18.55
N VAL A 439 38.34 5.20 -19.13
CA VAL A 439 37.76 5.48 -20.46
C VAL A 439 36.97 6.79 -20.47
N ALA A 440 36.24 7.11 -19.40
CA ALA A 440 35.55 8.39 -19.26
C ALA A 440 36.53 9.57 -19.17
N HIS A 441 37.66 9.40 -18.47
CA HIS A 441 38.72 10.40 -18.39
C HIS A 441 39.40 10.62 -19.75
N LEU A 442 39.70 9.54 -20.47
CA LEU A 442 40.23 9.58 -21.83
C LEU A 442 39.24 10.21 -22.84
N ARG A 443 37.94 10.11 -22.59
CA ARG A 443 36.89 10.76 -23.39
C ARG A 443 36.68 12.23 -23.01
N SER A 444 36.87 12.61 -21.75
CA SER A 444 36.82 14.01 -21.32
C SER A 444 38.01 14.82 -21.84
N ASP A 445 39.16 14.18 -22.06
CA ASP A 445 40.33 14.80 -22.70
C ASP A 445 40.15 15.02 -24.22
N GLN A 446 39.09 14.45 -24.83
CA GLN A 446 38.77 14.60 -26.26
C GLN A 446 37.49 15.40 -26.56
N ARG A 447 36.73 15.87 -25.55
CA ARG A 447 35.52 16.67 -25.77
C ARG A 447 35.34 17.74 -24.70
N ILE A 448 35.85 18.94 -24.97
CA ILE A 448 35.20 20.18 -24.53
C ILE A 448 33.99 20.35 -25.47
N ALA A 449 32.79 19.98 -25.00
CA ALA A 449 31.51 20.65 -25.31
C ALA A 449 30.30 19.82 -24.86
N VAL A 450 29.35 20.57 -24.27
CA VAL A 450 27.94 20.27 -23.97
C VAL A 450 27.65 19.57 -22.64
N ASP A 451 27.47 20.45 -21.65
CA ASP A 451 26.85 20.25 -20.35
C ASP A 451 25.32 20.09 -20.49
N SER A 452 24.73 19.02 -19.95
CA SER A 452 23.26 18.88 -19.81
C SER A 452 22.80 17.83 -18.77
N ASP A 453 23.69 17.28 -17.94
CA ASP A 453 23.34 16.19 -17.00
C ASP A 453 23.40 16.58 -15.51
N LEU A 454 23.65 17.85 -15.18
CA LEU A 454 23.65 18.34 -13.80
C LEU A 454 22.23 18.51 -13.22
N GLN A 455 21.22 18.72 -14.07
CA GLN A 455 19.83 18.93 -13.62
C GLN A 455 19.12 17.64 -13.14
N LYS A 456 19.60 16.46 -13.57
CA LYS A 456 19.04 15.15 -13.16
C LYS A 456 19.55 14.65 -11.80
N ARG A 457 20.61 15.26 -11.24
CA ARG A 457 21.17 14.87 -9.94
C ARG A 457 20.39 15.44 -8.77
N ASP A 458 19.87 16.65 -8.90
CA ASP A 458 19.13 17.31 -7.82
C ASP A 458 17.70 16.76 -7.66
N GLU A 459 17.07 16.29 -8.75
CA GLU A 459 15.82 15.52 -8.67
C GLU A 459 16.01 14.17 -7.96
N HIS A 460 17.21 13.57 -8.05
CA HIS A 460 17.52 12.25 -7.51
C HIS A 460 17.79 12.28 -5.99
N ILE A 461 18.36 13.36 -5.46
CA ILE A 461 18.56 13.52 -4.01
C ILE A 461 17.23 13.77 -3.29
N ASN A 462 16.27 14.43 -3.97
CA ASN A 462 14.89 14.55 -3.48
C ASN A 462 14.11 13.22 -3.54
N TRP A 463 14.39 12.34 -4.51
CA TRP A 463 13.77 11.02 -4.65
C TRP A 463 14.15 10.02 -3.54
N LEU A 464 15.37 10.11 -2.98
CA LEU A 464 15.82 9.25 -1.88
C LEU A 464 15.17 9.59 -0.54
N LYS A 465 14.48 10.74 -0.42
CA LYS A 465 13.92 11.24 0.86
C LYS A 465 12.41 11.42 0.87
N GLY A 466 11.70 11.26 -0.23
CA GLY A 466 10.28 11.63 -0.22
C GLY A 466 9.51 11.20 -1.45
N GLU A 467 8.24 10.95 -1.19
CA GLU A 467 7.18 10.63 -2.12
C GLU A 467 7.15 11.55 -3.33
N PHE A 468 6.87 10.97 -4.50
CA PHE A 468 6.11 11.67 -5.52
C PHE A 468 4.74 11.01 -5.61
N CYS A 469 3.80 11.53 -4.80
CA CYS A 469 2.73 12.37 -5.30
C CYS A 469 2.76 12.54 -6.84
N PHE A 470 1.93 11.82 -7.58
CA PHE A 470 1.57 12.34 -8.91
C PHE A 470 0.80 13.65 -8.68
N SER A 471 1.30 14.74 -9.26
CA SER A 471 0.49 15.94 -9.49
C SER A 471 -0.62 15.55 -10.46
N LEU A 472 -1.87 15.83 -10.09
CA LEU A 472 -3.03 15.77 -10.97
C LEU A 472 -3.01 16.85 -12.08
N GLU A 473 -1.91 17.60 -12.22
CA GLU A 473 -1.81 18.79 -13.08
C GLU A 473 -0.98 18.59 -14.35
N THR A 474 -0.54 17.37 -14.64
CA THR A 474 -0.02 17.00 -15.97
C THR A 474 -0.78 15.79 -16.48
N PHE A 475 -2.06 16.05 -16.75
CA PHE A 475 -2.87 15.35 -17.74
C PHE A 475 -2.72 16.03 -19.09
#